data_AF-A0A928SB10-F1
#
_entry.id   AF-A0A928SB10-F1
#
_cell.length_a   1.000
_cell.length_b   1.000
_cell.length_c   1.000
_cell.angle_alpha   90.00
_cell.angle_beta   90.00
_cell.angle_gamma   90.00
#
_symmetry.space_group_name_H-M   'P 1'
#
loop_
_entity.id
_entity.type
_entity.pdbx_description
1 polymer ?
#
loop_
_entity_poly.entity_id
_entity_poly.type
_entity_poly.pdbx_seq_one_letter_code
_entity_poly.pdbx_strand_id
1 'polypeptide(L)'
;MANGNTASVVPMKSLLEAGVHFGHRTRRWNPKMKPYIFTERNGIHIIDLQQTITRLNQAYAAVRDTVAAGGAVLFVGTKRQSQETIVQEASRAGMPYVEQRWLGGTLTNWRTIRQRIDYLLEIEKQQARGEFARLPKKEALLREQEIARLNHRLGGLKEMRRLPNLLFVTDVRRDALAIKEANTLGIPVIAMVDTNCDPEPIDYIIPSNDDAIRAIKLMVNTIANAAFEGRAMLSTIQAEEEEAAGIEGEEALERYLGPSTLAKIRAEAGIDEEEEDMVDDSYEDEEVDEAAVEEAEEVADEADELEPMPVASPLAAVLAVVEEVEEEDSDQ
;
A
#
# COMPACT_ATOMS: atom_id res chain seq x y z
N MET A 1 9.86 -22.82 -26.48
CA MET A 1 10.02 -22.70 -25.02
C MET A 1 10.69 -21.37 -24.76
N ALA A 2 9.89 -20.34 -24.49
CA ALA A 2 10.38 -19.00 -24.23
C ALA A 2 10.94 -18.98 -22.81
N ASN A 3 12.27 -19.03 -22.68
CA ASN A 3 12.94 -18.61 -21.45
C ASN A 3 12.86 -17.09 -21.42
N GLY A 4 11.69 -16.57 -21.02
CA GLY A 4 11.56 -15.20 -20.59
C GLY A 4 12.45 -15.03 -19.37
N ASN A 5 13.47 -14.20 -19.50
CA ASN A 5 14.28 -13.73 -18.39
C ASN A 5 13.39 -12.85 -17.50
N THR A 6 12.55 -13.48 -16.67
CA THR A 6 11.88 -12.79 -15.58
C THR A 6 12.99 -12.44 -14.60
N ALA A 7 13.39 -11.16 -14.55
CA ALA A 7 14.32 -10.66 -13.56
C ALA A 7 13.82 -11.14 -12.18
N SER A 8 14.57 -12.06 -11.56
CA SER A 8 14.16 -12.64 -10.28
C SER A 8 14.11 -11.52 -9.26
N VAL A 9 12.95 -11.31 -8.64
CA VAL A 9 12.73 -10.23 -7.66
C VAL A 9 13.79 -10.27 -6.55
N VAL A 10 14.22 -11.47 -6.17
CA VAL A 10 15.30 -11.68 -5.20
C VAL A 10 16.29 -12.71 -5.75
N PRO A 11 17.60 -12.42 -5.75
CA PRO A 11 18.60 -13.39 -6.18
C PRO A 11 18.72 -14.53 -5.16
N MET A 12 19.02 -15.74 -5.65
CA MET A 12 19.14 -16.95 -4.82
C MET A 12 20.16 -16.79 -3.68
N LYS A 13 21.24 -16.03 -3.92
CA LYS A 13 22.28 -15.73 -2.94
C LYS A 13 21.70 -15.01 -1.70
N SER A 14 20.82 -14.03 -1.89
CA SER A 14 20.19 -13.30 -0.78
C SER A 14 19.27 -14.20 0.05
N LEU A 15 18.54 -15.12 -0.58
CA LEU A 15 17.72 -16.12 0.14
C LEU A 15 18.59 -17.07 0.98
N LEU A 16 19.76 -17.44 0.46
CA LEU A 16 20.72 -18.27 1.17
C LEU A 16 21.29 -17.54 2.40
N GLU A 17 21.75 -16.29 2.21
CA GLU A 17 22.33 -15.45 3.27
C GLU A 17 21.31 -15.08 4.36
N ALA A 18 20.05 -14.87 3.99
CA ALA A 18 18.97 -14.60 4.92
C ALA A 18 18.53 -15.85 5.71
N GLY A 19 18.92 -17.05 5.26
CA GLY A 19 18.59 -18.32 5.93
C GLY A 19 17.17 -18.83 5.63
N VAL A 20 16.61 -18.49 4.48
CA VAL A 20 15.26 -18.90 4.03
C VAL A 20 15.15 -20.41 3.82
N HIS A 21 16.25 -21.06 3.46
CA HIS A 21 16.33 -22.48 3.14
C HIS A 21 16.26 -23.41 4.37
N PHE A 22 16.41 -22.88 5.58
CA PHE A 22 16.35 -23.71 6.78
C PHE A 22 14.89 -23.96 7.18
N GLY A 23 14.51 -25.23 7.27
CA GLY A 23 13.25 -25.64 7.87
C GLY A 23 13.41 -26.10 9.32
N HIS A 24 12.39 -26.81 9.79
CA HIS A 24 12.37 -27.43 11.11
C HIS A 24 13.07 -28.80 11.16
N ARG A 25 13.18 -29.34 12.37
CA ARG A 25 13.71 -30.68 12.64
C ARG A 25 12.83 -31.77 12.01
N THR A 26 13.45 -32.88 11.59
CA THR A 26 12.79 -34.02 10.93
C THR A 26 11.65 -34.66 11.70
N ARG A 27 11.58 -34.52 13.02
CA ARG A 27 10.48 -35.03 13.85
C ARG A 27 9.22 -34.16 13.82
N ARG A 28 9.30 -32.93 13.34
CA ARG A 28 8.22 -31.92 13.42
C ARG A 28 7.64 -31.54 12.05
N TRP A 29 8.07 -32.20 10.99
CA TRP A 29 7.65 -31.90 9.63
C TRP A 29 6.24 -32.42 9.32
N ASN A 30 5.58 -31.78 8.36
CA ASN A 30 4.32 -32.21 7.78
C ASN A 30 4.61 -32.99 6.48
N PRO A 31 4.13 -34.25 6.33
CA PRO A 31 4.34 -35.04 5.12
C PRO A 31 3.92 -34.37 3.81
N LYS A 32 2.92 -33.47 3.85
CA LYS A 32 2.45 -32.72 2.68
C LYS A 32 3.49 -31.71 2.17
N MET A 33 4.45 -31.32 3.00
CA MET A 33 5.57 -30.45 2.60
C MET A 33 6.67 -31.18 1.84
N LYS A 34 6.59 -32.52 1.67
CA LYS A 34 7.59 -33.33 0.96
C LYS A 34 8.00 -32.76 -0.41
N PRO A 35 7.09 -32.25 -1.27
CA PRO A 35 7.48 -31.70 -2.58
C PRO A 35 8.37 -30.46 -2.50
N TYR A 36 8.30 -29.71 -1.39
CA TYR A 36 9.03 -28.45 -1.18
C TYR A 36 10.36 -28.64 -0.44
N ILE A 37 10.61 -29.84 0.09
CA ILE A 37 11.83 -30.17 0.83
C ILE A 37 12.85 -30.75 -0.15
N PHE A 38 14.03 -30.13 -0.21
CA PHE A 38 15.13 -30.56 -1.07
C PHE A 38 15.89 -31.75 -0.46
N THR A 39 16.38 -31.61 0.77
CA THR A 39 17.13 -32.66 1.48
C THR A 39 17.05 -32.46 2.99
N GLU A 40 17.55 -33.42 3.76
CA GLU A 40 17.84 -33.24 5.19
C GLU A 40 19.34 -33.22 5.44
N ARG A 41 19.80 -32.38 6.38
CA ARG A 41 21.20 -32.33 6.84
C ARG A 41 21.23 -32.08 8.35
N ASN A 42 21.98 -32.88 9.09
CA ASN A 42 22.10 -32.77 10.55
C ASN A 42 20.74 -32.77 11.28
N GLY A 43 19.74 -33.49 10.75
CA GLY A 43 18.40 -33.58 11.32
C GLY A 43 17.53 -32.33 11.13
N ILE A 44 17.91 -31.40 10.24
CA ILE A 44 17.14 -30.23 9.82
C ILE A 44 16.77 -30.40 8.34
N HIS A 45 15.52 -30.11 7.99
CA HIS A 45 15.09 -30.09 6.59
C HIS A 45 15.58 -28.83 5.89
N ILE A 46 16.01 -28.99 4.65
CA ILE A 46 16.41 -27.90 3.75
C ILE A 46 15.32 -27.75 2.70
N ILE A 47 14.78 -26.55 2.58
CA ILE A 47 13.74 -26.17 1.63
C ILE A 47 14.38 -25.89 0.27
N ASP A 48 13.69 -26.26 -0.81
CA ASP A 48 14.13 -25.99 -2.18
C ASP A 48 13.93 -24.51 -2.56
N LEU A 49 15.05 -23.77 -2.62
CA LEU A 49 15.03 -22.35 -2.97
C LEU A 49 14.62 -22.07 -4.42
N GLN A 50 14.77 -23.00 -5.36
CA GLN A 50 14.32 -22.78 -6.74
C GLN A 50 12.80 -22.69 -6.80
N GLN A 51 12.13 -23.56 -6.03
CA GLN A 51 10.68 -23.49 -5.86
C GLN A 51 10.27 -22.23 -5.11
N THR A 52 11.02 -21.80 -4.09
CA THR A 52 10.78 -20.54 -3.39
C THR A 52 10.84 -19.35 -4.34
N ILE A 53 11.86 -19.24 -5.20
CA ILE A 53 11.99 -18.13 -6.16
C ILE A 53 10.80 -18.10 -7.12
N THR A 54 10.45 -19.25 -7.70
CA THR A 54 9.35 -19.35 -8.67
C THR A 54 8.02 -18.92 -8.05
N ARG A 55 7.74 -19.40 -6.83
CA ARG A 55 6.50 -19.10 -6.11
C ARG A 55 6.47 -17.69 -5.54
N LEU A 56 7.61 -17.17 -5.11
CA LEU A 56 7.76 -15.78 -4.67
C LEU A 56 7.46 -14.82 -5.83
N ASN A 57 7.94 -15.09 -7.04
CA ASN A 57 7.63 -14.27 -8.22
C ASN A 57 6.13 -14.30 -8.55
N GLN A 58 5.46 -15.45 -8.42
CA GLN A 58 4.01 -15.56 -8.60
C GLN A 58 3.24 -14.76 -7.55
N ALA A 59 3.64 -14.87 -6.29
CA ALA A 59 3.04 -14.09 -5.20
C ALA A 59 3.28 -12.58 -5.36
N TYR A 60 4.48 -12.20 -5.81
CA TYR A 60 4.85 -10.81 -6.09
C TYR A 60 3.92 -10.20 -7.16
N ALA A 61 3.78 -10.89 -8.29
CA ALA A 61 2.88 -10.45 -9.37
C ALA A 61 1.43 -10.34 -8.87
N ALA A 62 0.93 -11.35 -8.16
CA ALA A 62 -0.43 -11.33 -7.62
C ALA A 62 -0.69 -10.14 -6.68
N VAL A 63 0.27 -9.82 -5.81
CA VAL A 63 0.19 -8.66 -4.89
C VAL A 63 0.18 -7.36 -5.67
N ARG A 64 1.15 -7.17 -6.57
CA ARG A 64 1.28 -5.97 -7.39
C ARG A 64 0.00 -5.72 -8.19
N ASP A 65 -0.48 -6.73 -8.90
CA ASP A 65 -1.65 -6.62 -9.78
C ASP A 65 -2.93 -6.35 -8.96
N THR A 66 -3.06 -6.95 -7.78
CA THR A 66 -4.19 -6.69 -6.87
C THR A 66 -4.20 -5.24 -6.39
N VAL A 67 -3.04 -4.69 -6.01
CA VAL A 67 -2.95 -3.30 -5.53
C VAL A 67 -3.09 -2.30 -6.69
N ALA A 68 -2.56 -2.61 -7.86
CA ALA A 68 -2.74 -1.81 -9.08
C ALA A 68 -4.22 -1.70 -9.49
N ALA A 69 -5.03 -2.73 -9.22
CA ALA A 69 -6.49 -2.67 -9.37
C ALA A 69 -7.22 -1.94 -8.22
N GLY A 70 -6.50 -1.24 -7.35
CA GLY A 70 -7.03 -0.55 -6.17
C GLY A 70 -7.39 -1.45 -4.99
N GLY A 71 -7.06 -2.75 -5.05
CA GLY A 71 -7.30 -3.72 -3.98
C GLY A 71 -6.41 -3.53 -2.76
N ALA A 72 -6.85 -4.03 -1.61
CA ALA A 72 -6.07 -3.98 -0.37
C ALA A 72 -5.49 -5.34 0.00
N VAL A 73 -4.23 -5.35 0.46
CA VAL A 73 -3.53 -6.55 0.94
C VAL A 73 -3.37 -6.46 2.44
N LEU A 74 -3.88 -7.45 3.18
CA LEU A 74 -3.76 -7.49 4.64
C LEU A 74 -2.54 -8.30 5.06
N PHE A 75 -1.59 -7.66 5.74
CA PHE A 75 -0.39 -8.31 6.26
C PHE A 75 -0.65 -8.87 7.66
N VAL A 76 -0.43 -10.16 7.87
CA VAL A 76 -0.66 -10.83 9.15
C VAL A 76 0.59 -11.55 9.61
N GLY A 77 1.02 -11.25 10.83
CA GLY A 77 2.05 -12.05 11.48
C GLY A 77 2.14 -11.74 12.96
N THR A 78 1.61 -12.67 13.74
CA THR A 78 1.51 -12.55 15.20
C THR A 78 2.74 -13.06 15.93
N LYS A 79 3.71 -13.59 15.19
CA LYS A 79 4.94 -14.17 15.72
C LYS A 79 5.89 -13.06 16.15
N ARG A 80 6.54 -13.20 17.32
CA ARG A 80 7.41 -12.14 17.88
C ARG A 80 8.49 -11.68 16.88
N GLN A 81 9.01 -12.60 16.09
CA GLN A 81 10.01 -12.35 15.06
C GLN A 81 9.48 -11.55 13.85
N SER A 82 8.17 -11.57 13.59
CA SER A 82 7.54 -10.90 12.44
C SER A 82 6.89 -9.56 12.80
N GLN A 83 6.50 -9.33 14.06
CA GLN A 83 5.68 -8.17 14.45
C GLN A 83 6.29 -6.84 13.99
N GLU A 84 7.53 -6.58 14.36
CA GLU A 84 8.21 -5.31 14.04
C GLU A 84 8.35 -5.11 12.53
N THR A 85 8.75 -6.16 11.81
CA THR A 85 8.92 -6.12 10.36
C THR A 85 7.61 -5.83 9.64
N ILE A 86 6.52 -6.48 10.05
CA ILE A 86 5.20 -6.28 9.43
C ILE A 86 4.72 -4.85 9.64
N VAL A 87 4.82 -4.33 10.86
CA VAL A 87 4.40 -2.95 11.16
C VAL A 87 5.17 -1.96 10.29
N GLN A 88 6.50 -2.08 10.23
CA GLN A 88 7.36 -1.17 9.47
C GLN A 88 7.07 -1.23 7.97
N GLU A 89 7.06 -2.42 7.39
CA GLU A 89 6.96 -2.61 5.94
C GLU A 89 5.53 -2.41 5.42
N ALA A 90 4.51 -2.85 6.15
CA ALA A 90 3.12 -2.63 5.76
C ALA A 90 2.74 -1.15 5.86
N SER A 91 3.17 -0.46 6.92
CA SER A 91 2.95 1.00 7.04
C SER A 91 3.65 1.76 5.92
N ARG A 92 4.89 1.37 5.55
CA ARG A 92 5.61 1.95 4.40
C ARG A 92 4.85 1.74 3.08
N ALA A 93 4.27 0.56 2.88
CA ALA A 93 3.44 0.26 1.73
C ALA A 93 2.01 0.85 1.82
N GLY A 94 1.63 1.48 2.95
CA GLY A 94 0.27 1.97 3.24
C GLY A 94 -0.78 0.88 3.18
N MET A 95 -0.42 -0.34 3.59
CA MET A 95 -1.30 -1.51 3.60
C MET A 95 -1.71 -1.85 5.03
N PRO A 96 -2.94 -2.35 5.24
CA PRO A 96 -3.40 -2.74 6.57
C PRO A 96 -2.60 -3.94 7.09
N TYR A 97 -2.45 -4.02 8.41
CA TYR A 97 -1.71 -5.09 9.07
C TYR A 97 -2.29 -5.53 10.41
N VAL A 98 -1.89 -6.74 10.83
CA VAL A 98 -2.15 -7.30 12.16
C VAL A 98 -0.87 -7.93 12.70
N GLU A 99 -0.30 -7.33 13.73
CA GLU A 99 0.96 -7.74 14.35
C GLU A 99 0.79 -8.48 15.68
N GLN A 100 -0.29 -8.24 16.43
CA GLN A 100 -0.45 -8.81 17.77
C GLN A 100 -1.13 -10.16 17.80
N ARG A 101 -2.45 -10.18 17.97
CA ARG A 101 -3.24 -11.41 18.04
C ARG A 101 -4.41 -11.29 17.10
N TRP A 102 -4.56 -12.29 16.24
CA TRP A 102 -5.75 -12.41 15.43
C TRP A 102 -6.99 -12.62 16.31
N LEU A 103 -7.94 -11.68 16.23
CA LEU A 103 -9.24 -11.80 16.87
C LEU A 103 -10.13 -12.67 15.99
N GLY A 104 -10.75 -13.70 16.55
CA GLY A 104 -11.70 -14.50 15.79
C GLY A 104 -12.88 -13.64 15.34
N GLY A 105 -13.23 -13.72 14.07
CA GLY A 105 -14.26 -12.87 13.45
C GLY A 105 -13.73 -11.56 12.87
N THR A 106 -12.40 -11.37 12.79
CA THR A 106 -11.81 -10.16 12.17
C THR A 106 -12.33 -9.96 10.75
N LEU A 107 -12.41 -11.02 9.94
CA LEU A 107 -12.90 -10.94 8.57
C LEU A 107 -14.37 -11.35 8.48
N THR A 108 -14.72 -12.48 9.09
CA THR A 108 -16.09 -13.05 8.99
C THR A 108 -17.15 -12.21 9.70
N ASN A 109 -16.80 -11.48 10.75
CA ASN A 109 -17.67 -10.53 11.44
C ASN A 109 -17.13 -9.08 11.34
N TRP A 110 -16.79 -8.68 10.12
CA TRP A 110 -16.23 -7.36 9.84
C TRP A 110 -17.07 -6.19 10.37
N ARG A 111 -18.41 -6.29 10.31
CA ARG A 111 -19.30 -5.21 10.80
C ARG A 111 -19.07 -4.88 12.27
N THR A 112 -18.94 -5.88 13.14
CA THR A 112 -18.68 -5.65 14.57
C THR A 112 -17.26 -5.14 14.81
N ILE A 113 -16.28 -5.65 14.06
CA ILE A 113 -14.88 -5.21 14.18
C ILE A 113 -14.75 -3.75 13.74
N ARG A 114 -15.42 -3.37 12.65
CA ARG A 114 -15.51 -2.01 12.14
C ARG A 114 -16.11 -1.07 13.18
N GLN A 115 -17.22 -1.43 13.81
CA GLN A 115 -17.81 -0.63 14.89
C GLN A 115 -16.83 -0.41 16.06
N ARG A 116 -15.98 -1.40 16.37
CA ARG A 116 -14.94 -1.26 17.40
C ARG A 116 -13.80 -0.33 16.97
N ILE A 117 -13.45 -0.34 15.69
CA ILE A 117 -12.48 0.60 15.10
C ILE A 117 -13.05 2.01 15.09
N ASP A 118 -14.31 2.20 14.69
CA ASP A 118 -14.96 3.52 14.68
C ASP A 118 -15.06 4.08 16.11
N TYR A 119 -15.36 3.24 17.10
CA TYR A 119 -15.30 3.62 18.52
C TYR A 119 -13.90 4.03 18.96
N LEU A 120 -12.84 3.33 18.53
CA LEU A 120 -11.45 3.72 18.79
C LEU A 120 -11.13 5.09 18.20
N LEU A 121 -11.53 5.35 16.96
CA LEU A 121 -11.31 6.65 16.32
C LEU A 121 -12.05 7.78 17.04
N GLU A 122 -13.26 7.52 17.55
CA GLU A 122 -14.03 8.50 18.32
C GLU A 122 -13.35 8.86 19.64
N ILE A 123 -12.90 7.87 20.42
CA ILE A 123 -12.21 8.15 21.70
C ILE A 123 -10.84 8.83 21.48
N GLU A 124 -10.14 8.55 20.38
CA GLU A 124 -8.92 9.26 20.00
C GLU A 124 -9.20 10.72 19.61
N LYS A 125 -10.29 10.98 18.88
CA LYS A 125 -10.73 12.35 18.59
C LYS A 125 -11.06 13.12 19.87
N GLN A 126 -11.77 12.50 20.81
CA GLN A 126 -12.07 13.12 22.11
C GLN A 126 -10.80 13.43 22.91
N GLN A 127 -9.81 12.53 22.88
CA GLN A 127 -8.50 12.76 23.48
C GLN A 127 -7.79 13.95 22.82
N ALA A 128 -7.76 14.00 21.48
CA ALA A 128 -7.15 15.09 20.72
C ALA A 128 -7.84 16.44 20.95
N ARG A 129 -9.16 16.46 21.16
CA ARG A 129 -9.92 17.67 21.55
C ARG A 129 -9.69 18.10 23.00
N GLY A 130 -8.93 17.35 23.79
CA GLY A 130 -8.63 17.66 25.19
C GLY A 130 -9.77 17.40 26.17
N GLU A 131 -10.78 16.60 25.80
CA GLU A 131 -11.93 16.31 26.66
C GLU A 131 -11.53 15.55 27.94
N PHE A 132 -10.44 14.77 27.88
CA PHE A 132 -9.99 13.97 29.02
C PHE A 132 -9.47 14.82 30.18
N ALA A 133 -9.03 16.06 29.92
CA ALA A 133 -8.61 16.99 30.95
C ALA A 133 -9.77 17.44 31.85
N ARG A 134 -11.02 17.32 31.37
CA ARG A 134 -12.23 17.67 32.13
C ARG A 134 -12.76 16.51 32.97
N LEU A 135 -12.23 15.30 32.76
CA LEU A 135 -12.64 14.09 33.48
C LEU A 135 -11.85 13.92 34.78
N PRO A 136 -12.41 13.19 35.77
CA PRO A 136 -11.63 12.74 36.91
C PRO A 136 -10.40 11.93 36.45
N LYS A 137 -9.25 12.12 37.12
CA LYS A 137 -7.98 11.44 36.77
C LYS A 137 -8.11 9.93 36.59
N LYS A 138 -8.95 9.28 37.40
CA LYS A 138 -9.21 7.84 37.31
C LYS A 138 -9.92 7.46 36.01
N GLU A 139 -10.90 8.24 35.57
CA GLU A 139 -11.64 7.98 34.34
C GLU A 139 -10.79 8.29 33.11
N ALA A 140 -10.04 9.40 33.13
CA ALA A 140 -9.07 9.73 32.09
C ALA A 140 -8.05 8.59 31.89
N LEU A 141 -7.47 8.08 32.99
CA LEU A 141 -6.54 6.96 32.93
C LEU A 141 -7.17 5.69 32.35
N LEU A 142 -8.42 5.38 32.71
CA LEU A 142 -9.13 4.22 32.15
C LEU A 142 -9.35 4.36 30.64
N ARG A 143 -9.68 5.56 30.16
CA ARG A 143 -9.83 5.87 28.74
C ARG A 143 -8.50 5.76 27.99
N GLU A 144 -7.42 6.28 28.56
CA GLU A 144 -6.07 6.14 27.98
C GLU A 144 -5.64 4.68 27.87
N GLN A 145 -5.88 3.87 28.91
CA GLN A 145 -5.61 2.43 28.87
C GLN A 145 -6.48 1.70 27.85
N GLU A 146 -7.73 2.13 27.68
CA GLU A 146 -8.64 1.60 26.66
C GLU A 146 -8.12 1.90 25.25
N ILE A 147 -7.72 3.15 24.97
CA ILE A 147 -7.07 3.56 23.72
C ILE A 147 -5.82 2.74 23.44
N ALA A 148 -4.90 2.66 24.41
CA ALA A 148 -3.66 1.89 24.26
C ALA A 148 -3.94 0.41 23.94
N ARG A 149 -4.92 -0.19 24.62
CA ARG A 149 -5.31 -1.60 24.39
C ARG A 149 -5.93 -1.80 23.02
N LEU A 150 -6.78 -0.89 22.56
CA LEU A 150 -7.44 -0.97 21.27
C LEU A 150 -6.45 -0.71 20.13
N ASN A 151 -5.58 0.30 20.26
CA ASN A 151 -4.49 0.57 19.30
C ASN A 151 -3.57 -0.64 19.14
N HIS A 152 -3.19 -1.26 20.24
CA HIS A 152 -2.36 -2.46 20.20
C HIS A 152 -3.01 -3.66 19.49
N ARG A 153 -4.35 -3.69 19.35
CA ARG A 153 -5.06 -4.83 18.73
C ARG A 153 -5.61 -4.54 17.33
N LEU A 154 -6.02 -3.30 17.09
CA LEU A 154 -6.77 -2.88 15.93
C LEU A 154 -6.09 -1.72 15.17
N GLY A 155 -4.95 -1.23 15.65
CA GLY A 155 -4.26 -0.07 15.08
C GLY A 155 -3.96 -0.23 13.59
N GLY A 156 -3.43 -1.38 13.19
CA GLY A 156 -3.12 -1.67 11.78
C GLY A 156 -4.34 -1.89 10.88
N LEU A 157 -5.57 -1.91 11.43
CA LEU A 157 -6.81 -2.06 10.68
C LEU A 157 -7.58 -0.74 10.54
N LYS A 158 -7.09 0.37 11.12
CA LYS A 158 -7.81 1.66 11.17
C LYS A 158 -8.16 2.20 9.78
N GLU A 159 -7.21 2.11 8.86
CA GLU A 159 -7.35 2.63 7.49
C GLU A 159 -8.26 1.75 6.62
N MET A 160 -8.51 0.51 7.05
CA MET A 160 -9.26 -0.47 6.27
C MET A 160 -10.76 -0.15 6.28
N ARG A 161 -11.30 0.30 5.14
CA ARG A 161 -12.73 0.59 4.95
C ARG A 161 -13.55 -0.63 4.50
N ARG A 162 -12.97 -1.46 3.67
CA ARG A 162 -13.57 -2.68 3.10
C ARG A 162 -12.72 -3.90 3.44
N LEU A 163 -13.27 -5.10 3.23
CA LEU A 163 -12.51 -6.34 3.36
C LEU A 163 -11.30 -6.34 2.40
N PRO A 164 -10.18 -6.98 2.79
CA PRO A 164 -9.02 -7.09 1.93
C PRO A 164 -9.30 -8.03 0.76
N ASN A 165 -8.62 -7.78 -0.35
CA ASN A 165 -8.69 -8.61 -1.55
C ASN A 165 -7.71 -9.78 -1.50
N LEU A 166 -6.66 -9.66 -0.69
CA LEU A 166 -5.60 -10.66 -0.57
C LEU A 166 -5.10 -10.68 0.88
N LEU A 167 -4.80 -11.87 1.39
CA LEU A 167 -4.21 -12.03 2.72
C LEU A 167 -2.76 -12.51 2.59
N PHE A 168 -1.82 -11.82 3.23
CA PHE A 168 -0.44 -12.27 3.34
C PHE A 168 -0.14 -12.70 4.78
N VAL A 169 0.32 -13.94 4.99
CA VAL A 169 0.55 -14.53 6.32
C VAL A 169 2.00 -15.01 6.48
N THR A 170 2.66 -14.64 7.57
CA THR A 170 4.06 -15.05 7.83
C THR A 170 4.23 -16.41 8.51
N ASP A 171 3.24 -16.87 9.28
CA ASP A 171 3.27 -18.18 9.97
C ASP A 171 1.88 -18.83 9.93
N VAL A 172 1.76 -19.88 9.10
CA VAL A 172 0.50 -20.59 8.86
C VAL A 172 -0.04 -21.26 10.13
N ARG A 173 0.84 -21.80 10.98
CA ARG A 173 0.41 -22.55 12.16
C ARG A 173 -0.11 -21.61 13.24
N ARG A 174 0.57 -20.48 13.45
CA ARG A 174 0.20 -19.50 14.47
C ARG A 174 -1.04 -18.71 14.07
N ASP A 175 -1.16 -18.38 12.78
CA ASP A 175 -2.24 -17.56 12.23
C ASP A 175 -3.29 -18.37 11.45
N ALA A 176 -3.44 -19.66 11.80
CA ALA A 176 -4.37 -20.58 11.15
C ALA A 176 -5.84 -20.11 11.18
N LEU A 177 -6.23 -19.30 12.18
CA LEU A 177 -7.59 -18.75 12.25
C LEU A 177 -7.82 -17.70 11.16
N ALA A 178 -6.83 -16.86 10.87
CA ALA A 178 -6.90 -15.87 9.79
C ALA A 178 -7.10 -16.55 8.44
N ILE A 179 -6.34 -17.62 8.18
CA ILE A 179 -6.42 -18.41 6.95
C ILE A 179 -7.80 -19.07 6.83
N LYS A 180 -8.33 -19.65 7.91
CA LYS A 180 -9.68 -20.25 7.89
C LYS A 180 -10.77 -19.22 7.57
N GLU A 181 -10.69 -18.03 8.17
CA GLU A 181 -11.65 -16.96 7.91
C GLU A 181 -11.55 -16.45 6.47
N ALA A 182 -10.33 -16.25 5.96
CA ALA A 182 -10.10 -15.85 4.57
C ALA A 182 -10.66 -16.88 3.57
N ASN A 183 -10.36 -18.17 3.77
CA ASN A 183 -10.87 -19.24 2.93
C ASN A 183 -12.40 -19.35 2.97
N THR A 184 -13.02 -19.09 4.12
CA THR A 184 -14.50 -19.07 4.25
C THR A 184 -15.13 -17.96 3.42
N LEU A 185 -14.43 -16.83 3.26
CA LEU A 185 -14.88 -15.69 2.47
C LEU A 185 -14.41 -15.72 1.00
N GLY A 186 -13.60 -16.71 0.62
CA GLY A 186 -13.00 -16.78 -0.71
C GLY A 186 -11.92 -15.73 -0.97
N ILE A 187 -11.29 -15.20 0.08
CA ILE A 187 -10.17 -14.26 -0.04
C ILE A 187 -8.89 -15.10 -0.26
N PRO A 188 -8.17 -14.91 -1.38
CA PRO A 188 -6.94 -15.65 -1.66
C PRO A 188 -5.86 -15.41 -0.59
N VAL A 189 -5.15 -16.48 -0.25
CA VAL A 189 -4.13 -16.49 0.81
C VAL A 189 -2.75 -16.73 0.21
N ILE A 190 -1.84 -15.79 0.48
CA ILE A 190 -0.40 -15.93 0.29
C ILE A 190 0.23 -16.19 1.64
N ALA A 191 1.06 -17.23 1.75
CA ALA A 191 1.70 -17.49 3.02
C ALA A 191 3.13 -18.02 2.90
N MET A 192 3.96 -17.64 3.87
CA MET A 192 5.24 -18.28 4.13
C MET A 192 4.99 -19.62 4.82
N VAL A 193 5.48 -20.70 4.21
CA VAL A 193 5.21 -22.07 4.68
C VAL A 193 6.51 -22.77 5.03
N ASP A 194 6.73 -23.01 6.33
CA ASP A 194 7.79 -23.88 6.79
C ASP A 194 7.36 -25.36 6.71
N THR A 195 8.34 -26.24 6.74
CA THR A 195 8.26 -27.71 6.75
C THR A 195 7.28 -28.32 7.76
N ASN A 196 6.88 -27.61 8.82
CA ASN A 196 5.95 -28.09 9.85
C ASN A 196 4.48 -27.70 9.57
N CYS A 197 4.22 -26.88 8.55
CA CYS A 197 2.91 -26.34 8.23
C CYS A 197 2.17 -27.19 7.17
N ASP A 198 0.85 -27.07 7.10
CA ASP A 198 0.04 -27.68 6.03
C ASP A 198 -0.07 -26.69 4.86
N PRO A 199 0.39 -27.05 3.65
CA PRO A 199 0.30 -26.19 2.48
C PRO A 199 -1.09 -26.16 1.82
N GLU A 200 -2.00 -27.11 2.10
CA GLU A 200 -3.30 -27.21 1.41
C GLU A 200 -4.22 -25.99 1.49
N PRO A 201 -4.37 -25.28 2.63
CA PRO A 201 -5.33 -24.18 2.74
C PRO A 201 -4.80 -22.86 2.15
N ILE A 202 -3.74 -22.88 1.35
CA ILE A 202 -3.02 -21.68 0.88
C ILE A 202 -2.95 -21.71 -0.65
N ASP A 203 -3.37 -20.62 -1.28
CA ASP A 203 -3.39 -20.49 -2.74
C ASP A 203 -1.98 -20.23 -3.29
N TYR A 204 -1.26 -19.28 -2.69
CA TYR A 204 0.11 -18.91 -3.07
C TYR A 204 1.08 -19.30 -1.95
N ILE A 205 1.55 -20.54 -2.02
CA ILE A 205 2.51 -21.10 -1.07
C ILE A 205 3.90 -20.53 -1.39
N ILE A 206 4.57 -19.95 -0.39
CA ILE A 206 5.97 -19.57 -0.48
C ILE A 206 6.79 -20.42 0.50
N PRO A 207 7.47 -21.48 0.05
CA PRO A 207 8.29 -22.31 0.93
C PRO A 207 9.41 -21.48 1.56
N SER A 208 9.38 -21.31 2.87
CA SER A 208 10.30 -20.40 3.57
C SER A 208 10.42 -20.73 5.05
N ASN A 209 11.57 -20.38 5.63
CA ASN A 209 11.77 -20.30 7.07
C ASN A 209 10.90 -19.18 7.68
N ASP A 210 10.16 -19.50 8.74
CA ASP A 210 9.32 -18.57 9.49
C ASP A 210 9.90 -18.20 10.87
N ASP A 211 11.05 -18.77 11.27
CA ASP A 211 11.69 -18.55 12.57
C ASP A 211 12.82 -17.51 12.51
N ALA A 212 13.50 -17.40 11.36
CA ALA A 212 14.61 -16.48 11.18
C ALA A 212 14.12 -15.06 10.86
N ILE A 213 14.48 -14.10 11.71
CA ILE A 213 14.13 -12.67 11.54
C ILE A 213 14.62 -12.15 10.18
N ARG A 214 15.82 -12.54 9.75
CA ARG A 214 16.38 -12.12 8.44
C ARG A 214 15.56 -12.66 7.27
N ALA A 215 15.11 -13.91 7.33
CA ALA A 215 14.25 -14.51 6.33
C ALA A 215 12.90 -13.78 6.28
N ILE A 216 12.23 -13.63 7.42
CA ILE A 216 10.95 -12.89 7.51
C ILE A 216 11.11 -11.48 6.95
N LYS A 217 12.16 -10.75 7.35
CA LYS A 217 12.43 -9.40 6.87
C LYS A 217 12.57 -9.34 5.35
N LEU A 218 13.34 -10.24 4.76
CA LEU A 218 13.52 -10.31 3.31
C LEU A 218 12.18 -10.58 2.60
N MET A 219 11.41 -11.55 3.08
CA MET A 219 10.15 -11.95 2.45
C MET A 219 9.08 -10.86 2.57
N VAL A 220 8.88 -10.31 3.77
CA VAL A 220 7.91 -9.24 4.02
C VAL A 220 8.29 -7.98 3.23
N ASN A 221 9.57 -7.59 3.23
CA ASN A 221 10.02 -6.42 2.46
C ASN A 221 9.79 -6.62 0.95
N THR A 222 10.05 -7.82 0.43
CA THR A 222 9.80 -8.15 -0.98
C THR A 222 8.32 -8.01 -1.34
N ILE A 223 7.42 -8.54 -0.53
CA ILE A 223 5.97 -8.44 -0.76
C ILE A 223 5.46 -7.01 -0.55
N ALA A 224 6.02 -6.26 0.41
CA ALA A 224 5.70 -4.86 0.60
C ALA A 224 6.15 -3.98 -0.57
N ASN A 225 7.30 -4.28 -1.19
CA ASN A 225 7.74 -3.61 -2.42
C ASN A 225 6.77 -3.87 -3.57
N ALA A 226 6.25 -5.09 -3.71
CA ALA A 226 5.22 -5.40 -4.70
C ALA A 226 3.96 -4.54 -4.51
N ALA A 227 3.51 -4.39 -3.27
CA ALA A 227 2.36 -3.54 -2.94
C ALA A 227 2.65 -2.06 -3.20
N PHE A 228 3.86 -1.60 -2.88
CA PHE A 228 4.29 -0.23 -3.14
C PHE A 228 4.32 0.08 -4.65
N GLU A 229 4.88 -0.82 -5.46
CA GLU A 229 4.88 -0.71 -6.93
C GLU A 229 3.46 -0.72 -7.50
N GLY A 230 2.61 -1.64 -7.03
CA GLY A 230 1.20 -1.68 -7.47
C GLY A 230 0.46 -0.39 -7.17
N ARG A 231 0.74 0.24 -6.01
CA ARG A 231 0.13 1.53 -5.65
C ARG A 231 0.65 2.68 -6.52
N ALA A 232 1.94 2.68 -6.85
CA ALA A 232 2.49 3.68 -7.78
C ALA A 232 1.85 3.55 -9.17
N MET A 233 1.66 2.32 -9.67
CA MET A 233 0.94 2.08 -10.92
C MET A 233 -0.50 2.59 -10.86
N LEU A 234 -1.21 2.34 -9.76
CA LEU A 234 -2.57 2.85 -9.57
C LEU A 234 -2.60 4.38 -9.64
N SER A 235 -1.69 5.09 -8.99
CA SER A 235 -1.71 6.56 -9.03
C SER A 235 -1.44 7.11 -10.42
N THR A 236 -0.55 6.47 -11.19
CA THR A 236 -0.29 6.86 -12.59
C THR A 236 -1.52 6.64 -13.45
N ILE A 237 -2.17 5.46 -13.35
CA ILE A 237 -3.40 5.16 -14.10
C ILE A 237 -4.51 6.16 -13.73
N GLN A 238 -4.65 6.49 -12.45
CA GLN A 238 -5.65 7.46 -12.00
C GLN A 238 -5.38 8.87 -12.53
N ALA A 239 -4.12 9.31 -12.57
CA ALA A 239 -3.75 10.59 -13.14
C ALA A 239 -4.02 10.65 -14.65
N GLU A 240 -3.67 9.59 -15.39
CA GLU A 240 -3.95 9.48 -16.82
C GLU A 240 -5.46 9.46 -17.12
N GLU A 241 -6.26 8.78 -16.30
CA GLU A 241 -7.72 8.77 -16.42
C GLU A 241 -8.35 10.14 -16.10
N GLU A 242 -7.84 10.86 -15.10
CA GLU A 242 -8.28 12.22 -14.77
C GLU A 242 -7.94 13.22 -15.89
N GLU A 243 -6.75 13.11 -16.48
CA GLU A 243 -6.32 13.93 -17.61
C GLU A 243 -7.16 13.66 -18.86
N ALA A 244 -7.39 12.38 -19.20
CA ALA A 244 -8.24 12.00 -20.32
C ALA A 244 -9.70 12.45 -20.13
N ALA A 245 -10.25 12.33 -18.91
CA ALA A 245 -11.58 12.82 -18.59
C ALA A 245 -11.68 14.36 -18.65
N GLY A 246 -10.59 15.06 -18.31
CA GLY A 246 -10.47 16.51 -18.49
C GLY A 246 -10.58 16.90 -19.97
N ILE A 247 -9.82 16.24 -20.84
CA ILE A 247 -9.81 16.48 -22.29
C ILE A 247 -11.18 16.16 -22.92
N GLU A 248 -11.78 15.00 -22.58
CA GLU A 248 -13.12 14.65 -23.09
C GLU A 248 -14.20 15.65 -22.60
N GLY A 249 -14.08 16.12 -21.36
CA GLY A 249 -14.96 17.15 -20.82
C GLY A 249 -14.83 18.48 -21.55
N GLU A 250 -13.61 18.86 -21.90
CA GLU A 250 -13.28 20.08 -22.62
C GLU A 250 -13.76 20.03 -24.08
N GLU A 251 -13.52 18.92 -24.79
CA GLU A 251 -14.04 18.71 -26.16
C GLU A 251 -15.58 18.66 -26.19
N ALA A 252 -16.21 18.06 -25.17
CA ALA A 252 -17.66 18.07 -25.05
C ALA A 252 -18.19 19.48 -24.79
N LEU A 253 -17.54 20.25 -23.93
CA LEU A 253 -17.90 21.64 -23.64
C LEU A 253 -17.73 22.52 -24.89
N GLU A 254 -16.64 22.36 -25.63
CA GLU A 254 -16.39 23.05 -26.89
C GLU A 254 -17.46 22.73 -27.95
N ARG A 255 -17.89 21.47 -28.04
CA ARG A 255 -18.96 21.05 -28.96
C ARG A 255 -20.33 21.67 -28.64
N TYR A 256 -20.64 21.90 -27.37
CA TYR A 256 -21.92 22.47 -26.94
C TYR A 256 -21.97 23.99 -26.96
N LEU A 257 -20.90 24.66 -26.52
CA LEU A 257 -20.84 26.13 -26.43
C LEU A 257 -20.26 26.79 -27.70
N GLY A 258 -19.52 26.03 -28.51
CA GLY A 258 -18.77 26.53 -29.65
C GLY A 258 -17.53 27.34 -29.25
N PRO A 259 -16.51 27.42 -30.12
CA PRO A 259 -15.22 28.02 -29.79
C PRO A 259 -15.31 29.49 -29.38
N SER A 260 -16.27 30.25 -29.93
CA SER A 260 -16.42 31.68 -29.61
C SER A 260 -17.04 31.96 -28.24
N THR A 261 -17.78 31.02 -27.66
CA THR A 261 -18.41 31.18 -26.34
C THR A 261 -17.48 30.66 -25.26
N LEU A 262 -16.75 29.58 -25.54
CA LEU A 262 -15.69 29.07 -24.67
C LEU A 262 -14.58 30.12 -24.46
N ALA A 263 -14.14 30.79 -25.53
CA ALA A 263 -13.15 31.86 -25.47
C ALA A 263 -13.62 33.08 -24.66
N LYS A 264 -14.92 33.39 -24.69
CA LYS A 264 -15.50 34.45 -23.86
C LYS A 264 -15.53 34.06 -22.39
N ILE A 265 -15.92 32.83 -22.06
CA ILE A 265 -15.92 32.32 -20.69
C ILE A 265 -14.49 32.29 -20.12
N ARG A 266 -13.48 31.88 -20.92
CA ARG A 266 -12.06 31.94 -20.53
C ARG A 266 -11.58 33.37 -20.28
N ALA A 267 -11.94 34.30 -21.16
CA ALA A 267 -11.60 35.72 -21.02
C ALA A 267 -12.31 36.39 -19.82
N GLU A 268 -13.51 35.94 -19.46
CA GLU A 268 -14.25 36.43 -18.28
C GLU A 268 -13.77 35.77 -16.98
N ALA A 269 -13.29 34.52 -17.04
CA ALA A 269 -12.72 33.78 -15.92
C ALA A 269 -11.26 34.15 -15.60
N GLY A 270 -10.59 34.96 -16.44
CA GLY A 270 -9.24 35.44 -16.20
C GLY A 270 -8.15 34.35 -16.25
N ILE A 271 -8.35 33.33 -17.08
CA ILE A 271 -7.33 32.31 -17.38
C ILE A 271 -6.56 32.83 -18.60
N ASP A 272 -5.40 33.45 -18.36
CA ASP A 272 -4.56 34.03 -19.42
C ASP A 272 -3.91 32.92 -20.28
N GLU A 273 -4.06 33.02 -21.60
CA GLU A 273 -3.60 32.06 -22.63
C GLU A 273 -2.06 31.97 -22.80
N GLU A 274 -1.24 32.51 -21.89
CA GLU A 274 0.21 32.66 -22.10
C GLU A 274 1.09 31.47 -21.65
N GLU A 275 0.55 30.41 -21.02
CA GLU A 275 1.37 29.25 -20.60
C GLU A 275 1.45 28.09 -21.63
N GLU A 276 0.68 28.10 -22.72
CA GLU A 276 0.68 26.99 -23.71
C GLU A 276 1.75 27.10 -24.81
N ASP A 277 2.39 28.26 -25.01
CA ASP A 277 3.29 28.50 -26.16
C ASP A 277 4.79 28.28 -25.90
N MET A 278 5.20 27.67 -24.78
CA MET A 278 6.63 27.50 -24.45
C MET A 278 7.16 26.05 -24.40
N VAL A 279 6.44 25.07 -24.99
CA VAL A 279 6.96 23.70 -25.13
C VAL A 279 6.60 23.08 -26.49
N ASP A 280 7.03 23.68 -27.60
CA ASP A 280 7.43 22.86 -28.76
C ASP A 280 8.37 23.61 -29.72
N ASP A 281 9.40 22.88 -30.15
CA ASP A 281 10.22 23.09 -31.34
C ASP A 281 11.39 24.10 -31.33
N SER A 282 12.52 23.68 -30.76
CA SER A 282 13.81 23.86 -31.43
C SER A 282 14.83 22.78 -31.03
N TYR A 283 14.71 21.59 -31.62
CA TYR A 283 15.84 20.67 -31.83
C TYR A 283 16.12 20.59 -33.33
N GLU A 284 17.06 21.38 -33.82
CA GLU A 284 17.96 20.99 -34.91
C GLU A 284 19.25 21.84 -34.84
N ASP A 285 20.27 21.21 -34.26
CA ASP A 285 21.67 21.13 -34.69
C ASP A 285 22.34 22.38 -35.30
N GLU A 286 23.18 23.09 -34.53
CA GLU A 286 24.42 23.67 -35.05
C GLU A 286 25.48 23.84 -33.93
N GLU A 287 26.70 23.40 -34.23
CA GLU A 287 27.89 23.41 -33.36
C GLU A 287 28.28 24.82 -32.90
N VAL A 288 28.78 24.95 -31.65
CA VAL A 288 29.80 25.97 -31.38
C VAL A 288 30.85 25.49 -30.39
N ASP A 289 32.08 25.71 -30.84
CA ASP A 289 33.39 25.46 -30.26
C ASP A 289 33.62 26.04 -28.84
N GLU A 290 34.60 25.44 -28.19
CA GLU A 290 35.19 25.77 -26.89
C GLU A 290 35.52 27.26 -26.68
N ALA A 291 35.06 27.86 -25.57
CA ALA A 291 35.86 28.70 -24.67
C ALA A 291 35.03 29.30 -23.51
N ALA A 292 35.68 29.39 -22.34
CA ALA A 292 35.32 30.20 -21.17
C ALA A 292 34.32 29.60 -20.16
N VAL A 293 34.86 28.63 -19.41
CA VAL A 293 34.69 28.52 -17.96
C VAL A 293 35.21 29.81 -17.30
N GLU A 294 34.40 30.51 -16.50
CA GLU A 294 34.79 31.07 -15.20
C GLU A 294 33.62 31.83 -14.52
N GLU A 295 33.59 31.72 -13.19
CA GLU A 295 32.82 32.49 -12.19
C GLU A 295 31.40 32.02 -11.84
N ALA A 296 31.39 30.97 -11.00
CA ALA A 296 30.58 30.96 -9.79
C ALA A 296 31.11 32.01 -8.80
N GLU A 297 30.25 32.83 -8.18
CA GLU A 297 30.12 33.06 -6.72
C GLU A 297 29.15 34.23 -6.43
N GLU A 298 28.48 34.18 -5.27
CA GLU A 298 27.67 35.24 -4.62
C GLU A 298 26.30 35.55 -5.26
N VAL A 299 25.14 35.46 -4.59
CA VAL A 299 24.80 35.76 -3.20
C VAL A 299 23.62 34.86 -2.79
N ALA A 300 23.82 34.07 -1.73
CA ALA A 300 22.75 33.52 -0.92
C ALA A 300 22.72 34.32 0.38
N ASP A 301 21.65 35.08 0.62
CA ASP A 301 21.11 35.34 1.95
C ASP A 301 19.79 36.12 1.85
N GLU A 302 18.87 35.78 2.77
CA GLU A 302 17.56 36.39 3.06
C GLU A 302 16.37 36.05 2.14
N ALA A 303 15.63 35.00 2.52
CA ALA A 303 14.18 35.09 2.80
C ALA A 303 13.67 33.76 3.39
N ASP A 304 13.60 33.69 4.72
CA ASP A 304 12.83 32.70 5.49
C ASP A 304 11.59 33.43 6.01
N GLU A 305 10.43 33.17 5.41
CA GLU A 305 9.06 33.31 5.93
C GLU A 305 8.09 33.39 4.75
N LEU A 306 7.42 32.27 4.41
CA LEU A 306 6.09 32.24 3.77
C LEU A 306 5.52 30.82 3.92
N GLU A 307 4.37 30.72 4.59
CA GLU A 307 3.60 29.47 4.73
C GLU A 307 3.07 28.99 3.37
N PRO A 308 2.94 27.67 3.12
CA PRO A 308 2.39 27.18 1.86
C PRO A 308 0.87 27.43 1.81
N MET A 309 0.44 28.19 0.80
CA MET A 309 -0.97 28.35 0.45
C MET A 309 -1.60 27.01 0.02
N PRO A 310 -2.92 26.82 0.24
CA PRO A 310 -3.59 25.59 -0.15
C PRO A 310 -3.77 25.54 -1.67
N VAL A 311 -3.28 24.47 -2.30
CA VAL A 311 -3.56 24.15 -3.69
C VAL A 311 -5.03 23.75 -3.79
N ALA A 312 -5.89 24.68 -4.22
CA ALA A 312 -7.28 24.40 -4.53
C ALA A 312 -7.35 23.72 -5.91
N SER A 313 -7.92 22.52 -5.95
CA SER A 313 -8.17 21.79 -7.19
C SER A 313 -9.13 22.58 -8.09
N PRO A 314 -8.92 22.61 -9.43
CA PRO A 314 -9.77 23.32 -10.39
C PRO A 314 -11.26 22.94 -10.28
N LEU A 315 -11.55 21.71 -9.84
CA LEU A 315 -12.91 21.20 -9.66
C LEU A 315 -13.72 21.97 -8.60
N ALA A 316 -13.05 22.54 -7.58
CA ALA A 316 -13.73 23.27 -6.51
C ALA A 316 -14.20 24.65 -6.96
N ALA A 317 -13.51 25.28 -7.92
CA ALA A 317 -13.91 26.56 -8.49
C ALA A 317 -15.12 26.41 -9.42
N VAL A 318 -15.18 25.33 -10.20
CA VAL A 318 -16.30 25.06 -11.13
C VAL A 318 -17.59 24.77 -10.36
N LEU A 319 -17.52 24.06 -9.23
CA LEU A 319 -18.72 23.74 -8.45
C LEU A 319 -19.36 24.98 -7.80
N ALA A 320 -18.56 25.94 -7.37
CA ALA A 320 -19.04 27.18 -6.74
C ALA A 320 -19.78 28.09 -7.75
N VAL A 321 -19.32 28.11 -9.01
CA VAL A 321 -19.97 28.90 -10.07
C VAL A 321 -21.30 28.29 -10.49
N VAL A 322 -21.43 26.95 -10.47
CA VAL A 322 -22.69 26.27 -10.80
C VAL A 322 -23.75 26.51 -9.72
N GLU A 323 -23.35 26.60 -8.44
CA GLU A 323 -24.27 26.91 -7.33
C GLU A 323 -24.81 28.35 -7.40
N GLU A 324 -24.01 29.34 -7.82
CA GLU A 324 -24.47 30.73 -7.99
C GLU A 324 -25.45 30.90 -9.15
N VAL A 325 -25.33 30.12 -10.23
CA VAL A 325 -26.25 30.19 -11.38
C VAL A 325 -27.62 29.56 -11.06
N GLU A 326 -27.67 28.54 -10.19
CA GLU A 326 -28.95 27.96 -9.76
C GLU A 326 -29.73 28.86 -8.78
N GLU A 327 -29.06 29.74 -8.01
CA GLU A 327 -29.77 30.70 -7.15
C GLU A 327 -30.40 31.85 -7.95
N GLU A 328 -29.77 32.33 -9.03
CA GLU A 328 -30.32 33.43 -9.85
C GLU A 328 -31.57 33.04 -10.68
N ASP A 329 -31.70 31.77 -11.09
CA ASP A 329 -32.87 31.28 -11.83
C ASP A 329 -34.08 30.97 -10.93
N SER A 330 -33.91 31.01 -9.60
CA SER A 330 -34.97 30.72 -8.62
C SER A 330 -35.80 31.95 -8.20
N ASP A 331 -35.38 33.16 -8.60
CA ASP A 331 -35.99 34.44 -8.19
C ASP A 331 -36.69 35.20 -9.35
N GLN A 332 -37.07 34.53 -10.44
CA GLN A 332 -37.96 35.06 -11.51
C GLN A 332 -39.30 34.32 -11.65
#